data_AF-A0A1W1H4C1-F1
#
_entry.id   AF-A0A1W1H4C1-F1
#
_cell.length_a   1.000
_cell.length_b   1.000
_cell.length_c   1.000
_cell.angle_alpha   90.00
_cell.angle_beta   90.00
_cell.angle_gamma   90.00
#
_symmetry.space_group_name_H-M   'P 1'
#
loop_
_entity.id
_entity.type
_entity.pdbx_description
1 polymer ?
#
loop_
_entity_poly.entity_id
_entity_poly.type
_entity_poly.pdbx_seq_one_letter_code
_entity_poly.pdbx_strand_id
1 'polypeptide(L)'
;MTDHLPKVARVRAQIEKLADDIRAIRDGMPPKEEALAAVDAHIEREAATVTIRPTAFIGGGSEIVSAYPESPHAYACKFFPDVIRDRFRTEVEALYQGDVTITDDRKQERLEQQLLELERQEESLIRDAAAAGKNIPRRADANPAITLAD
;
A
#
# COMPACT_ATOMS: atom_id res chain seq x y z
N MET A 1 -44.17 5.24 13.19
CA MET A 1 -43.65 4.21 12.26
C MET A 1 -42.37 4.72 11.63
N THR A 2 -41.21 4.30 12.15
CA THR A 2 -39.92 4.68 11.59
C THR A 2 -39.67 3.87 10.33
N ASP A 3 -39.33 4.52 9.22
CA ASP A 3 -38.98 3.79 8.00
C ASP A 3 -37.50 3.38 8.05
N HIS A 4 -37.26 2.08 8.29
CA HIS A 4 -35.92 1.52 8.46
C HIS A 4 -35.22 1.29 7.12
N LEU A 5 -35.96 1.08 6.02
CA LEU A 5 -35.37 0.76 4.71
C LEU A 5 -34.53 1.92 4.14
N PRO A 6 -34.99 3.18 4.12
CA PRO A 6 -34.16 4.30 3.63
C PRO A 6 -32.94 4.55 4.50
N LYS A 7 -33.04 4.31 5.81
CA LYS A 7 -31.92 4.47 6.75
C LYS A 7 -30.83 3.43 6.49
N VAL A 8 -31.20 2.15 6.38
CA VAL A 8 -30.26 1.08 6.05
C VAL A 8 -29.63 1.31 4.68
N ALA A 9 -30.42 1.69 3.67
CA ALA A 9 -29.89 1.99 2.34
C ALA A 9 -28.84 3.12 2.36
N ARG A 10 -29.09 4.17 3.16
CA ARG A 10 -28.13 5.26 3.33
C ARG A 10 -26.84 4.80 4.00
N VAL A 11 -26.93 4.02 5.08
CA VAL A 11 -25.75 3.49 5.79
C VAL A 11 -24.94 2.58 4.86
N ARG A 12 -25.58 1.72 4.08
CA ARG A 12 -24.91 0.87 3.07
C ARG A 12 -24.13 1.68 2.04
N ALA A 13 -24.74 2.72 1.49
CA ALA A 13 -24.07 3.58 0.53
C ALA A 13 -22.85 4.30 1.16
N GLN A 14 -22.91 4.64 2.45
CA GLN A 14 -21.77 5.20 3.17
C GLN A 14 -20.66 4.17 3.40
N ILE A 15 -21.01 2.93 3.74
CA ILE A 15 -20.07 1.82 3.92
C ILE A 15 -19.34 1.52 2.60
N GLU A 16 -20.09 1.38 1.51
CA GLU A 16 -19.51 1.10 0.18
C GLU A 16 -18.51 2.19 -0.23
N LYS A 17 -18.93 3.46 -0.11
CA LYS A 17 -18.03 4.59 -0.38
C LYS A 17 -16.78 4.57 0.48
N LEU A 18 -16.91 4.29 1.78
CA LEU A 18 -15.78 4.30 2.70
C LEU A 18 -14.82 3.13 2.44
N ALA A 19 -15.35 1.96 2.06
CA ALA A 19 -14.55 0.82 1.65
C ALA A 19 -13.75 1.11 0.37
N ASP A 20 -14.34 1.84 -0.58
CA ASP A 20 -13.63 2.30 -1.79
C ASP A 20 -12.56 3.33 -1.45
N ASP A 21 -12.84 4.30 -0.57
CA ASP A 21 -11.87 5.30 -0.11
C ASP A 21 -10.68 4.64 0.61
N ILE A 22 -10.92 3.65 1.47
CA ILE A 22 -9.87 2.86 2.14
C ILE A 22 -9.01 2.13 1.11
N ARG A 23 -9.64 1.48 0.12
CA ARG A 23 -8.92 0.76 -0.93
C ARG A 23 -8.05 1.71 -1.75
N ALA A 24 -8.58 2.88 -2.12
CA ALA A 24 -7.85 3.87 -2.87
C ALA A 24 -6.62 4.40 -2.11
N ILE A 25 -6.71 4.56 -0.78
CA ILE A 25 -5.56 4.97 0.04
C ILE A 25 -4.54 3.85 0.15
N ARG A 26 -4.98 2.61 0.41
CA ARG A 26 -4.09 1.45 0.55
C ARG A 26 -3.31 1.15 -0.71
N ASP A 27 -3.96 1.29 -1.87
CA ASP A 27 -3.36 1.03 -3.17
C ASP A 27 -2.63 2.29 -3.72
N GLY A 28 -2.50 3.34 -2.90
CA GLY A 28 -1.81 4.59 -3.22
C GLY A 28 -0.28 4.46 -3.28
N MET A 29 0.38 5.58 -3.59
CA MET A 29 1.83 5.69 -3.56
C MET A 29 2.32 5.88 -2.12
N PRO A 30 3.48 5.31 -1.73
CA PRO A 30 4.06 5.60 -0.42
C PRO A 30 4.39 7.09 -0.26
N PRO A 31 4.62 7.60 0.96
CA PRO A 31 5.16 8.94 1.16
C PRO A 31 6.43 9.15 0.33
N LYS A 32 6.56 10.34 -0.28
CA LYS A 32 7.70 10.69 -1.14
C LYS A 32 9.05 10.39 -0.47
N GLU A 33 9.20 10.76 0.79
CA GLU A 33 10.44 10.52 1.55
C GLU A 33 10.78 9.03 1.67
N GLU A 34 9.77 8.18 1.92
CA GLU A 34 9.93 6.74 1.97
C GLU A 34 10.31 6.16 0.60
N ALA A 35 9.67 6.64 -0.47
CA ALA A 35 10.01 6.23 -1.84
C ALA A 35 11.46 6.60 -2.22
N LEU A 36 11.92 7.80 -1.84
CA LEU A 36 13.29 8.22 -2.07
C LEU A 36 14.29 7.42 -1.22
N ALA A 37 13.94 7.10 0.03
CA ALA A 37 14.75 6.21 0.87
C ALA A 37 14.82 4.78 0.29
N ALA A 38 13.74 4.28 -0.29
CA ALA A 38 13.71 2.98 -0.96
C ALA A 38 14.63 2.94 -2.19
N VAL A 39 14.77 4.06 -2.92
CA VAL A 39 15.76 4.20 -4.00
C VAL A 39 17.17 4.03 -3.45
N ASP A 40 17.51 4.73 -2.37
CA ASP A 40 18.84 4.64 -1.76
C ASP A 40 19.14 3.22 -1.28
N ALA A 41 18.21 2.61 -0.55
CA ALA A 41 18.33 1.23 -0.07
C ALA A 41 18.47 0.22 -1.22
N HIS A 42 17.77 0.44 -2.35
CA HIS A 42 17.92 -0.40 -3.53
C HIS A 42 19.33 -0.29 -4.13
N ILE A 43 19.86 0.92 -4.31
CA ILE A 43 21.21 1.14 -4.86
C ILE A 43 22.26 0.46 -3.98
N GLU A 44 22.16 0.61 -2.66
CA GLU A 44 23.08 -0.02 -1.71
C GLU A 44 23.03 -1.55 -1.79
N ARG A 45 21.82 -2.12 -1.82
CA ARG A 45 21.63 -3.57 -1.92
C ARG A 45 22.21 -4.13 -3.22
N GLU A 46 21.94 -3.49 -4.35
CA GLU A 46 22.49 -3.91 -5.65
C GLU A 46 24.01 -3.79 -5.67
N ALA A 47 24.58 -2.68 -5.20
CA ALA A 47 26.02 -2.48 -5.12
C ALA A 47 26.72 -3.52 -4.20
N ALA A 48 26.04 -3.98 -3.16
CA ALA A 48 26.57 -5.01 -2.26
C ALA A 48 26.74 -6.38 -2.93
N THR A 49 25.98 -6.68 -3.99
CA THR A 49 26.12 -7.93 -4.76
C THR A 49 27.40 -7.97 -5.60
N VAL A 50 27.99 -6.82 -5.89
CA VAL A 50 29.17 -6.72 -6.76
C VAL A 50 30.45 -6.93 -5.96
N THR A 51 31.15 -8.02 -6.29
CA THR A 51 32.49 -8.30 -5.77
C THR A 51 33.55 -7.91 -6.80
N ILE A 52 34.39 -6.93 -6.47
CA ILE A 52 35.54 -6.54 -7.29
C ILE A 52 36.74 -7.35 -6.84
N ARG A 53 37.45 -7.98 -7.79
CA ARG A 53 38.64 -8.82 -7.51
C ARG A 53 39.90 -8.25 -8.17
N PRO A 54 40.52 -7.19 -7.61
CA PRO A 54 41.73 -6.59 -8.20
C PRO A 54 42.91 -7.56 -8.28
N THR A 55 42.93 -8.57 -7.42
CA THR A 55 43.96 -9.62 -7.37
C THR A 55 44.10 -10.41 -8.67
N ALA A 56 43.05 -10.45 -9.50
CA ALA A 56 43.08 -11.10 -10.80
C ALA A 56 44.08 -10.44 -11.79
N PHE A 57 44.45 -9.18 -11.57
CA PHE A 57 45.34 -8.43 -12.45
C PHE A 57 46.82 -8.46 -12.04
N ILE A 58 47.16 -9.03 -10.88
CA ILE A 58 48.53 -9.06 -10.33
C ILE A 58 49.16 -10.46 -10.29
N GLY A 59 48.61 -11.42 -11.04
CA GLY A 59 49.26 -12.71 -11.34
C GLY A 59 49.14 -13.81 -10.27
N GLY A 60 48.26 -13.65 -9.28
CA GLY A 60 48.09 -14.61 -8.16
C GLY A 60 46.86 -15.53 -8.23
N GLY A 61 46.02 -15.44 -9.26
CA GLY A 61 44.77 -16.20 -9.34
C GLY A 61 44.54 -16.84 -10.71
N SER A 62 44.05 -18.08 -10.73
CA SER A 62 43.59 -18.78 -11.94
C SER A 62 42.22 -18.30 -12.43
N GLU A 63 41.68 -17.22 -11.86
CA GLU A 63 40.32 -16.78 -12.10
C GLU A 63 40.27 -15.82 -13.28
N ILE A 64 39.57 -16.25 -14.34
CA ILE A 64 39.30 -15.44 -15.53
C ILE A 64 38.42 -14.27 -15.10
N VAL A 65 38.90 -13.03 -15.30
CA VAL A 65 38.06 -11.84 -15.18
C VAL A 65 37.02 -11.89 -16.29
N SER A 66 35.75 -12.09 -15.95
CA SER A 66 34.68 -11.98 -16.93
C SER A 66 34.59 -10.52 -17.39
N ALA A 67 34.72 -10.31 -18.70
CA ALA A 67 34.45 -9.01 -19.33
C ALA A 67 32.94 -8.67 -19.34
N TYR A 68 32.08 -9.64 -19.02
CA TYR A 68 30.64 -9.48 -18.96
C TYR A 68 30.21 -9.40 -17.48
N PRO A 69 29.63 -8.25 -17.05
CA PRO A 69 29.08 -8.14 -15.71
C PRO A 69 27.84 -9.04 -15.59
N GLU A 70 27.73 -9.76 -14.47
CA GLU A 70 26.56 -10.60 -14.16
C GLU A 70 25.27 -9.78 -14.09
N SER A 71 25.37 -8.52 -13.64
CA SER A 71 24.30 -7.53 -13.67
C SER A 71 24.88 -6.15 -14.00
N PRO A 72 24.68 -5.63 -15.23
CA PRO A 72 25.10 -4.28 -15.59
C PRO A 72 24.56 -3.21 -14.63
N HIS A 73 23.33 -3.40 -14.15
CA HIS A 73 22.69 -2.51 -13.18
C HIS A 73 23.42 -2.50 -11.83
N ALA A 74 23.71 -3.67 -11.26
CA ALA A 74 24.42 -3.75 -9.98
C ALA A 74 25.82 -3.13 -10.04
N TYR A 75 26.53 -3.34 -11.15
CA TYR A 75 27.81 -2.69 -11.43
C TYR A 75 27.68 -1.17 -11.57
N ALA A 76 26.61 -0.67 -12.19
CA ALA A 76 26.32 0.76 -12.25
C ALA A 76 26.02 1.34 -10.85
N CYS A 77 25.23 0.64 -10.02
CA CYS A 77 25.01 1.02 -8.62
C CYS A 77 26.31 1.03 -7.80
N LYS A 78 27.25 0.13 -8.09
CA LYS A 78 28.55 0.06 -7.39
C LYS A 78 29.48 1.22 -7.75
N PHE A 79 29.59 1.54 -9.03
CA PHE A 79 30.59 2.49 -9.54
C PHE A 79 30.07 3.91 -9.71
N PHE A 80 28.77 4.08 -9.95
CA PHE A 80 28.14 5.38 -10.20
C PHE A 80 26.91 5.60 -9.30
N PRO A 81 27.00 5.35 -7.98
CA PRO A 81 25.83 5.41 -7.09
C PRO A 81 25.14 6.77 -7.11
N ASP A 82 25.91 7.86 -7.15
CA ASP A 82 25.36 9.22 -7.13
C ASP A 82 24.61 9.56 -8.41
N VAL A 83 25.13 9.15 -9.57
CA VAL A 83 24.48 9.37 -10.88
C VAL A 83 23.16 8.61 -10.96
N ILE A 84 23.16 7.34 -10.51
CA ILE A 84 21.94 6.52 -10.47
C ILE A 84 20.94 7.10 -9.48
N ARG A 85 21.40 7.51 -8.29
CA ARG A 85 20.56 8.15 -7.27
C ARG A 85 19.89 9.38 -7.82
N ASP A 86 20.64 10.33 -8.39
CA ASP A 86 20.10 11.59 -8.90
C ASP A 86 19.07 11.34 -10.01
N ARG A 87 19.36 10.39 -10.91
CA ARG A 87 18.44 10.02 -11.98
C ARG A 87 17.15 9.41 -11.43
N PHE A 88 17.23 8.42 -10.55
CA PHE A 88 16.07 7.77 -9.97
C PHE A 88 15.26 8.71 -9.10
N ARG A 89 15.92 9.56 -8.29
CA ARG A 89 15.24 10.59 -7.51
C ARG A 89 14.46 11.51 -8.43
N THR A 90 15.07 12.06 -9.48
CA THR A 90 14.37 12.94 -10.45
C THR A 90 13.11 12.28 -11.03
N GLU A 91 13.22 11.02 -11.46
CA GLU A 91 12.08 10.27 -12.00
C GLU A 91 11.00 10.02 -10.95
N VAL A 92 11.39 9.61 -9.74
CA VAL A 92 10.46 9.41 -8.62
C VAL A 92 9.77 10.73 -8.28
N GLU A 93 10.51 11.83 -8.15
CA GLU A 93 9.95 13.15 -7.86
C GLU A 93 8.93 13.59 -8.92
N ALA A 94 9.18 13.30 -10.20
CA ALA A 94 8.25 13.60 -11.28
C ALA A 94 6.92 12.86 -11.13
N LEU A 95 6.92 11.61 -10.63
CA LEU A 95 5.69 10.87 -10.35
C LEU A 95 4.83 11.53 -9.26
N TYR A 96 5.45 12.24 -8.31
CA TYR A 96 4.75 12.95 -7.23
C TYR A 96 4.27 14.36 -7.59
N GLN A 97 4.53 14.86 -8.81
CA GLN A 97 4.11 16.22 -9.20
C GLN A 97 2.61 16.32 -9.58
N GLY A 98 1.91 15.20 -9.74
CA GLY A 98 0.48 15.15 -10.06
C GLY A 98 -0.44 14.99 -8.84
N ASP A 99 -1.75 14.95 -9.10
CA ASP A 99 -2.74 14.51 -8.09
C ASP A 99 -2.57 13.01 -7.83
N VAL A 100 -1.76 12.69 -6.83
CA VAL A 100 -1.49 11.31 -6.41
C VAL A 100 -2.10 11.02 -5.05
N THR A 101 -2.70 9.84 -4.92
CA THR A 101 -3.13 9.35 -3.62
C THR A 101 -1.91 8.79 -2.89
N ILE A 102 -1.62 9.37 -1.73
CA ILE A 102 -0.54 8.92 -0.85
C ILE A 102 -1.11 7.96 0.19
N THR A 103 -0.41 6.85 0.44
CA THR A 103 -0.72 5.94 1.55
C THR A 103 -0.51 6.70 2.85
N ASP A 104 -1.47 6.56 3.76
CA ASP A 104 -1.41 7.20 5.08
C ASP A 104 -2.07 6.24 6.07
N ASP A 105 -1.23 5.48 6.78
CA ASP A 105 -1.67 4.45 7.71
C ASP A 105 -2.62 5.01 8.78
N ARG A 106 -2.35 6.22 9.28
CA ARG A 106 -3.20 6.86 10.30
C ARG A 106 -4.57 7.21 9.74
N LYS A 107 -4.59 7.75 8.52
CA LYS A 107 -5.84 8.06 7.83
C LYS A 107 -6.60 6.77 7.49
N GLN A 108 -5.91 5.74 7.03
CA GLN A 108 -6.49 4.44 6.75
C GLN A 108 -7.12 3.84 8.01
N GLU A 109 -6.38 3.75 9.12
CA GLU A 109 -6.88 3.26 10.42
C GLU A 109 -8.12 4.05 10.87
N ARG A 110 -8.12 5.37 10.70
CA ARG A 110 -9.27 6.22 11.06
C ARG A 110 -10.50 5.88 10.21
N LEU A 111 -10.32 5.65 8.90
CA LEU A 111 -11.41 5.28 8.00
C LEU A 111 -11.91 3.86 8.29
N GLU A 112 -11.02 2.92 8.60
CA GLU A 112 -11.38 1.56 9.02
C GLU A 112 -12.19 1.55 10.32
N GLN A 113 -11.84 2.40 11.29
CA GLN A 113 -12.64 2.58 12.50
C GLN A 113 -14.03 3.17 12.20
N GLN A 114 -14.11 4.13 11.29
CA GLN A 114 -15.40 4.69 10.84
C GLN A 114 -16.25 3.65 10.10
N LEU A 115 -15.61 2.80 9.30
CA LEU A 115 -16.27 1.69 8.61
C LEU A 115 -16.89 0.73 9.62
N LEU A 116 -16.12 0.33 10.63
CA LEU A 116 -16.58 -0.56 11.70
C LEU A 116 -17.80 0.03 12.44
N GLU A 117 -17.80 1.34 12.70
CA GLU A 117 -18.92 2.01 13.36
C GLU A 117 -20.18 2.05 12.48
N LEU A 118 -20.04 2.32 11.18
CA LEU A 118 -21.16 2.27 10.25
C LEU A 118 -21.73 0.86 10.11
N GLU A 119 -20.90 -0.18 10.13
CA GLU A 119 -21.36 -1.56 10.10
C GLU A 119 -22.13 -1.93 11.39
N ARG A 120 -21.70 -1.45 12.57
CA ARG A 120 -22.48 -1.58 13.82
C ARG A 120 -23.82 -0.86 13.73
N GLN A 121 -23.83 0.35 13.15
CA GLN A 121 -25.05 1.11 12.93
C GLN A 121 -26.00 0.37 11.98
N GLU A 122 -25.49 -0.24 10.91
CA GLU A 122 -26.29 -1.07 10.01
C GLU A 122 -26.95 -2.23 10.77
N GLU A 123 -26.16 -3.00 11.53
CA GLU A 123 -26.69 -4.16 12.25
C GLU A 123 -27.72 -3.75 13.31
N SER A 124 -27.50 -2.66 14.05
CA SER A 124 -28.49 -2.11 14.98
C SER A 124 -29.81 -1.77 14.28
N LEU A 125 -29.75 -1.12 13.11
CA LEU A 125 -30.96 -0.80 12.33
C LEU A 125 -31.67 -2.05 11.80
N ILE A 126 -30.93 -3.09 11.41
CA ILE A 126 -31.48 -4.37 10.96
C ILE A 126 -32.18 -5.09 12.13
N ARG A 127 -31.57 -5.10 13.32
CA ARG A 127 -32.17 -5.69 14.54
C ARG A 127 -33.43 -4.94 14.96
N ASP A 128 -33.42 -3.61 14.95
CA ASP A 128 -34.60 -2.79 15.23
C ASP A 128 -35.74 -3.07 14.24
N ALA A 129 -35.40 -3.20 12.96
CA ALA A 129 -36.38 -3.54 11.94
C ALA A 129 -36.96 -4.94 12.16
N ALA A 130 -36.15 -5.92 12.55
CA ALA A 130 -36.58 -7.27 12.88
C ALA A 130 -37.52 -7.28 14.10
N ALA A 131 -37.21 -6.51 15.15
CA ALA A 131 -38.07 -6.34 16.32
C ALA A 131 -39.43 -5.69 15.96
N ALA A 132 -39.44 -4.81 14.94
CA ALA A 132 -40.65 -4.24 14.36
C ALA A 132 -41.37 -5.17 13.34
N GLY A 133 -40.93 -6.42 13.20
CA GLY A 133 -41.52 -7.42 12.30
C GLY A 133 -41.12 -7.29 10.83
N LYS A 134 -40.12 -6.46 10.49
CA LYS A 134 -39.60 -6.31 9.13
C LYS A 134 -38.31 -7.12 8.96
N ASN A 135 -38.25 -7.94 7.91
CA ASN A 135 -37.04 -8.67 7.57
C ASN A 135 -36.21 -7.87 6.54
N ILE A 136 -35.06 -7.35 6.97
CA ILE A 136 -34.08 -6.70 6.08
C ILE A 136 -32.91 -7.68 5.91
N PRO A 137 -32.59 -8.13 4.68
CA PRO A 137 -31.48 -9.05 4.47
C PRO A 137 -30.16 -8.36 4.77
N ARG A 138 -29.24 -9.07 5.44
CA ARG A 138 -27.85 -8.63 5.66
C ARG A 138 -27.09 -8.65 4.33
N ARG A 139 -26.01 -7.86 4.25
CA ARG A 139 -25.09 -7.92 3.11
C ARG A 139 -24.30 -9.23 3.12
N ALA A 140 -23.83 -9.68 1.95
CA ALA A 140 -23.03 -10.89 1.83
C ALA A 140 -21.63 -10.76 2.44
N ASP A 141 -21.10 -9.53 2.49
CA ASP A 141 -19.81 -9.15 3.01
C ASP A 141 -19.88 -8.60 4.44
N ALA A 142 -21.01 -8.77 5.14
CA ALA A 142 -21.19 -8.24 6.48
C ALA A 142 -20.15 -8.81 7.45
N ASN A 143 -19.54 -7.95 8.25
CA ASN A 143 -18.50 -8.33 9.20
C ASN A 143 -19.06 -9.30 10.26
N PRO A 144 -18.54 -10.55 10.33
CA PRO A 144 -19.06 -11.56 11.24
C PRO A 144 -18.88 -11.18 12.71
N ALA A 145 -17.86 -10.37 13.05
CA ALA A 145 -17.66 -9.92 14.42
C ALA A 145 -18.79 -9.00 14.92
N ILE A 146 -19.48 -8.30 14.01
CA ILE A 146 -20.58 -7.39 14.35
C ILE A 146 -21.91 -8.14 14.35
N THR A 147 -22.12 -9.04 13.39
CA THR A 147 -23.38 -9.80 13.31
C THR A 147 -23.54 -10.79 14.46
N LEU A 148 -22.42 -11.29 15.01
CA LEU A 148 -22.38 -12.22 16.14
C LEU A 148 -22.22 -11.55 17.51
N ALA A 149 -22.02 -10.23 17.57
CA ALA A 149 -21.94 -9.51 18.84
C ALA A 149 -23.35 -9.30 19.40
N ASP A 150 -23.70 -10.02 20.47
CA ASP A 150 -25.00 -9.96 21.14
C ASP A 150 -25.34 -8.56 21.69
#